data_AF-A0A1H4ACZ2-F1
#
_entry.id   AF-A0A1H4ACZ2-F1
#
_cell.length_a   1.000
_cell.length_b   1.000
_cell.length_c   1.000
_cell.angle_alpha   90.00
_cell.angle_beta   90.00
_cell.angle_gamma   90.00
#
_symmetry.space_group_name_H-M   'P 1'
#
loop_
_entity.id
_entity.type
_entity.pdbx_description
1 polymer ?
#
loop_
_entity_poly.entity_id
_entity_poly.type
_entity_poly.pdbx_seq_one_letter_code
_entity_poly.pdbx_strand_id
1 'polypeptide(L)'
;MDDSSEDIDPIKRSPLWEFVKAHEEEMQVGGDSLDYLNAQLEETTRIVWQLAAENARDRNAKTIQEDDVREAFRELVHPHMMLLDVTEMLDRYKGEFESLAEADPVLPSDGGESDGG
;
A
#
# COMPACT_ATOMS: atom_id res chain seq x y z
N MET A 1 17.63 -21.80 35.62
CA MET A 1 17.28 -20.40 35.33
C MET A 1 16.44 -20.49 34.08
N ASP A 2 15.17 -20.11 34.20
CA ASP A 2 14.16 -20.29 33.18
C ASP A 2 14.40 -19.24 32.10
N ASP A 3 15.01 -19.65 30.99
CA ASP A 3 15.29 -18.82 29.82
C ASP A 3 14.06 -18.88 28.91
N SER A 4 12.97 -18.29 29.38
CA SER A 4 11.79 -18.04 28.56
C SER A 4 11.96 -16.67 27.93
N SER A 5 12.76 -16.58 26.87
CA SER A 5 12.54 -15.57 25.84
C SER A 5 11.20 -15.88 25.18
N GLU A 6 10.09 -15.61 25.87
CA GLU A 6 8.78 -15.56 25.21
C GLU A 6 8.92 -14.45 24.16
N ASP A 7 8.91 -14.83 22.88
CA ASP A 7 8.75 -13.89 21.79
C ASP A 7 7.53 -13.03 22.13
N ILE A 8 7.77 -11.74 22.32
CA ILE A 8 6.70 -10.81 22.67
C ILE A 8 5.79 -10.70 21.46
N ASP A 9 4.61 -11.30 21.53
CA ASP A 9 3.53 -11.13 20.55
C ASP A 9 2.91 -9.72 20.75
N PRO A 10 3.17 -8.76 19.83
CA PRO A 10 2.63 -7.42 19.95
C PRO A 10 1.15 -7.34 19.55
N ILE A 11 0.61 -8.35 18.87
CA ILE A 11 -0.74 -8.35 18.29
C ILE A 11 -1.44 -9.67 18.62
N LYS A 12 -2.17 -9.67 19.74
CA LYS A 12 -2.91 -10.86 20.16
C LYS A 12 -3.91 -11.31 19.11
N ARG A 13 -3.87 -12.61 18.78
CA ARG A 13 -4.73 -13.24 17.77
C ARG A 13 -6.23 -13.04 17.98
N SER A 14 -6.73 -13.19 19.20
CA SER A 14 -8.18 -13.09 19.49
C SER A 14 -8.73 -11.67 19.26
N PRO A 15 -8.11 -10.60 19.79
CA PRO A 15 -8.46 -9.22 19.43
C PRO A 15 -8.39 -8.94 17.93
N LEU A 16 -7.39 -9.48 17.22
CA LEU A 16 -7.29 -9.32 15.77
C LEU A 16 -8.47 -9.99 15.05
N TRP A 17 -8.86 -11.21 15.45
CA TRP A 17 -10.02 -11.91 14.90
C TRP A 17 -11.31 -11.13 15.12
N GLU A 18 -11.54 -10.63 16.33
CA GLU A 18 -12.73 -9.83 16.66
C GLU A 18 -12.77 -8.55 15.82
N PHE A 19 -11.63 -7.88 15.68
CA PHE A 19 -11.50 -6.67 14.87
C PHE A 19 -11.88 -6.93 13.40
N VAL A 20 -11.31 -7.95 12.76
CA VAL A 20 -11.61 -8.23 11.34
C VAL A 20 -13.04 -8.72 11.15
N LYS A 21 -13.58 -9.51 12.09
CA LYS A 21 -14.95 -10.03 12.02
C LYS A 21 -16.00 -8.92 12.19
N ALA A 22 -15.71 -7.90 12.98
CA ALA A 22 -16.59 -6.73 13.14
C ALA A 22 -16.64 -5.84 11.88
N HIS A 23 -15.61 -5.88 11.02
CA HIS A 23 -15.60 -5.13 9.76
C HIS A 23 -16.31 -5.90 8.63
N GLU A 24 -16.29 -7.24 8.67
CA GLU A 24 -16.88 -8.10 7.64
C GLU A 24 -17.74 -9.21 8.29
N GLU A 25 -18.91 -8.83 8.81
CA GLU A 25 -19.77 -9.73 9.61
C GLU A 25 -20.27 -10.95 8.82
N GLU A 26 -20.42 -10.82 7.49
CA GLU A 26 -20.90 -11.90 6.62
C GLU A 26 -19.81 -12.95 6.30
N MET A 27 -18.52 -12.60 6.45
CA MET A 27 -17.40 -13.43 6.04
C MET A 27 -16.87 -14.32 7.17
N GLN A 28 -16.50 -15.55 6.85
CA GLN A 28 -15.77 -16.41 7.79
C GLN A 28 -14.29 -16.03 7.80
N VAL A 29 -13.69 -16.00 8.99
CA VAL A 29 -12.25 -15.75 9.15
C VAL A 29 -11.52 -17.09 9.18
N GLY A 30 -10.72 -17.36 8.14
CA GLY A 30 -9.87 -18.53 8.10
C GLY A 30 -8.75 -18.46 9.15
N GLY A 31 -8.37 -19.60 9.71
CA GLY A 31 -7.25 -19.70 10.66
C GLY A 31 -5.95 -19.20 10.02
N ASP A 32 -5.57 -19.80 8.90
CA ASP A 32 -4.35 -19.47 8.17
C ASP A 32 -4.33 -18.03 7.64
N SER A 33 -5.48 -17.48 7.23
CA SER A 33 -5.57 -16.11 6.77
C SER A 33 -5.36 -15.11 7.91
N LEU A 34 -5.87 -15.42 9.10
CA LEU A 34 -5.65 -14.62 10.30
C LEU A 34 -4.18 -14.68 10.75
N ASP A 35 -3.56 -15.86 10.68
CA ASP A 35 -2.15 -16.04 11.00
C ASP A 35 -1.25 -15.26 10.06
N TYR A 36 -1.54 -15.32 8.76
CA TYR A 36 -0.81 -14.53 7.78
C TYR A 36 -0.96 -13.03 8.03
N LEU A 37 -2.19 -12.56 8.29
CA LEU A 37 -2.44 -11.15 8.62
C LEU A 37 -1.67 -10.71 9.87
N ASN A 38 -1.67 -11.54 10.91
CA ASN A 38 -0.92 -11.28 12.15
C ASN A 38 0.57 -11.08 11.86
N ALA A 39 1.19 -12.03 11.15
CA ALA A 39 2.60 -11.94 10.78
C ALA A 39 2.92 -10.70 9.93
N GLN A 40 2.04 -10.30 9.00
CA GLN A 40 2.23 -9.08 8.22
C GLN A 40 2.14 -7.80 9.06
N LEU A 41 1.22 -7.76 10.04
CA LEU A 41 1.10 -6.62 10.94
C LEU A 41 2.29 -6.50 11.88
N GLU A 42 2.81 -7.62 12.39
CA GLU A 42 4.05 -7.65 13.18
C GLU A 42 5.24 -7.13 12.38
N GLU A 43 5.42 -7.63 11.16
CA GLU A 43 6.52 -7.22 10.29
C GLU A 43 6.40 -5.74 9.89
N THR A 44 5.19 -5.27 9.57
CA THR A 44 4.93 -3.85 9.30
C THR A 44 5.28 -2.99 10.51
N THR A 45 4.85 -3.40 11.70
CA THR A 45 5.14 -2.70 12.96
C THR A 45 6.65 -2.61 13.18
N ARG A 46 7.38 -3.70 12.95
CA ARG A 46 8.85 -3.76 13.07
C ARG A 46 9.53 -2.78 12.12
N ILE A 47 9.13 -2.77 10.84
CA ILE A 47 9.70 -1.89 9.82
C ILE A 47 9.44 -0.42 10.15
N VAL A 48 8.18 -0.07 10.44
CA VAL A 48 7.81 1.31 10.79
C VAL A 48 8.59 1.78 12.02
N TRP A 49 8.72 0.94 13.04
CA TRP A 49 9.44 1.33 14.25
C TRP A 49 10.94 1.52 14.00
N GLN A 50 11.53 0.71 13.12
CA GLN A 50 12.92 0.85 12.72
C GLN A 50 13.15 2.19 11.99
N LEU A 51 12.31 2.53 11.01
CA LEU A 51 12.36 3.81 10.30
C LEU A 51 12.13 4.99 11.24
N ALA A 52 11.16 4.89 12.16
CA ALA A 52 10.92 5.93 13.16
C ALA A 52 12.13 6.13 14.10
N ALA A 53 12.85 5.05 14.42
CA ALA A 53 14.09 5.15 15.18
C ALA A 53 15.21 5.84 14.38
N GLU A 54 15.27 5.66 13.06
CA GLU A 54 16.18 6.38 12.16
C GLU A 54 15.83 7.88 12.11
N ASN A 55 14.56 8.23 11.92
CA ASN A 55 14.06 9.60 11.98
C ASN A 55 14.40 10.30 13.32
N ALA A 56 14.23 9.59 14.43
CA ALA A 56 14.61 10.09 15.75
C ALA A 56 16.13 10.31 15.89
N ARG A 57 16.97 9.47 15.28
CA ARG A 57 18.43 9.62 15.28
C ARG A 57 18.86 10.82 14.43
N ASP A 58 18.22 11.04 13.28
CA ASP A 58 18.55 12.14 12.38
C ASP A 58 18.30 13.51 13.03
N ARG A 59 17.29 13.60 13.89
CA ARG A 59 17.05 14.78 14.74
C ARG A 59 17.85 14.80 16.05
N ASN A 60 18.84 13.92 16.21
CA ASN A 60 19.69 13.77 17.41
C ASN A 60 18.90 13.54 18.72
N ALA A 61 17.76 12.83 18.66
CA ALA A 61 16.93 12.51 19.81
C ALA A 61 17.08 11.07 20.27
N LYS A 62 16.81 10.84 21.57
CA LYS A 62 16.81 9.49 22.18
C LYS A 62 15.42 8.88 22.36
N THR A 63 14.38 9.64 22.07
CA THR A 63 12.98 9.26 22.28
C THR A 63 12.28 9.38 20.96
N ILE A 64 11.69 8.30 20.44
CA ILE A 64 10.85 8.32 19.23
C ILE A 64 9.55 9.08 19.55
N GLN A 65 9.17 10.01 18.70
CA GLN A 65 7.97 10.84 18.80
C GLN A 65 6.95 10.45 17.74
N GLU A 66 5.70 10.91 17.90
CA GLU A 66 4.62 10.66 16.95
C GLU A 66 5.00 11.05 15.51
N ASP A 67 5.66 12.19 15.33
CA ASP A 67 6.08 12.67 14.02
C ASP A 67 7.09 11.74 13.35
N ASP A 68 7.98 11.09 14.11
CA ASP A 68 8.93 10.10 13.57
C ASP A 68 8.20 8.87 13.02
N VAL A 69 7.17 8.40 13.74
CA VAL A 69 6.33 7.26 13.35
C VAL A 69 5.46 7.61 12.16
N ARG A 70 4.90 8.82 12.14
CA ARG A 70 4.09 9.33 11.03
C ARG A 70 4.91 9.40 9.74
N GLU A 71 6.14 9.90 9.82
CA GLU A 71 7.02 9.99 8.65
C GLU A 71 7.47 8.60 8.19
N ALA A 72 7.81 7.70 9.12
CA ALA A 72 8.12 6.31 8.79
C ALA A 72 6.98 5.60 8.04
N PHE A 73 5.73 5.82 8.45
CA PHE A 73 4.57 5.29 7.71
C PHE A 73 4.47 5.87 6.30
N ARG A 74 4.70 7.19 6.14
CA ARG A 74 4.68 7.83 4.81
C ARG A 74 5.76 7.25 3.92
N GLU A 75 6.99 7.12 4.41
CA GLU A 75 8.10 6.53 3.68
C GLU A 75 7.81 5.08 3.27
N LEU A 76 7.19 4.29 4.16
CA LEU A 76 6.82 2.92 3.86
C LEU A 76 5.79 2.83 2.72
N VAL A 77 4.78 3.71 2.69
CA VAL A 77 3.74 3.69 1.64
C VAL A 77 4.11 4.50 0.40
N HIS A 78 5.15 5.34 0.47
CA HIS A 78 5.56 6.24 -0.60
C HIS A 78 5.80 5.53 -1.95
N PRO A 79 6.49 4.37 -2.01
CA PRO A 79 6.67 3.66 -3.27
C PRO A 79 5.35 3.30 -3.95
N HIS A 80 4.33 2.93 -3.16
CA HIS A 80 3.01 2.62 -3.70
C HIS A 80 2.32 3.88 -4.25
N MET A 81 2.37 4.99 -3.51
CA MET A 81 1.83 6.27 -3.98
C MET A 81 2.51 6.75 -5.28
N MET A 82 3.84 6.63 -5.38
CA MET A 82 4.57 6.98 -6.60
C MET A 82 4.12 6.15 -7.82
N LEU A 83 3.85 4.86 -7.64
CA LEU A 83 3.38 3.99 -8.73
C LEU A 83 1.98 4.39 -9.21
N LEU A 84 1.09 4.77 -8.28
CA LEU A 84 -0.23 5.28 -8.61
C LEU A 84 -0.11 6.59 -9.41
N ASP A 85 0.70 7.54 -8.93
CA ASP A 85 0.93 8.82 -9.61
C ASP A 85 1.49 8.63 -11.04
N VAL A 86 2.43 7.71 -11.23
CA VAL A 86 2.99 7.39 -12.55
C VAL A 86 1.94 6.77 -13.46
N THR A 87 1.08 5.89 -12.93
CA THR A 87 0.01 5.27 -13.71
C THR A 87 -0.98 6.33 -14.21
N GLU A 88 -1.41 7.24 -13.33
CA GLU A 88 -2.29 8.36 -13.72
C GLU A 88 -1.63 9.28 -14.77
N MET A 89 -0.32 9.52 -14.64
CA MET A 89 0.43 10.31 -15.62
C MET A 89 0.47 9.61 -16.99
N LEU A 90 0.69 8.29 -17.02
CA LEU A 90 0.71 7.52 -18.26
C LEU A 90 -0.67 7.47 -18.93
N ASP A 91 -1.75 7.34 -18.16
CA ASP A 91 -3.11 7.38 -18.69
C ASP A 91 -3.44 8.75 -19.30
N ARG A 92 -2.98 9.84 -18.69
CA ARG A 92 -3.10 11.17 -19.28
C ARG A 92 -2.37 11.26 -20.62
N TYR A 93 -1.11 10.82 -20.67
CA TYR A 93 -0.34 10.86 -21.92
C TYR A 93 -0.94 9.97 -23.00
N LYS A 94 -1.51 8.82 -22.63
CA LYS A 94 -2.25 7.98 -23.55
C LYS A 94 -3.41 8.75 -24.19
N GLY A 95 -4.22 9.45 -23.39
CA GLY A 95 -5.32 10.27 -23.91
C GLY A 95 -4.86 11.42 -24.80
N GLU A 96 -3.73 12.06 -24.48
CA GLU A 96 -3.11 13.07 -25.34
C GLU A 96 -2.66 12.48 -26.68
N PHE A 97 -2.05 11.28 -26.68
CA PHE A 97 -1.66 10.60 -27.92
C PHE A 97 -2.85 10.14 -28.74
N GLU A 98 -3.91 9.62 -28.12
CA GLU A 98 -5.15 9.26 -28.81
C GLU A 98 -5.79 10.49 -29.46
N SER A 99 -5.86 11.62 -28.74
CA SER A 99 -6.37 12.89 -29.28
C SER A 99 -5.52 13.40 -30.45
N LEU A 100 -4.20 13.29 -30.36
CA LEU A 100 -3.29 13.66 -31.45
C LEU A 100 -3.46 12.74 -32.66
N ALA A 101 -3.66 11.44 -32.45
CA ALA A 101 -3.88 10.48 -33.52
C ALA A 101 -5.22 10.72 -34.23
N GLU A 102 -6.29 11.04 -33.49
CA GLU A 102 -7.59 11.42 -34.06
C GLU A 102 -7.53 12.72 -34.87
N ALA A 103 -6.66 13.66 -34.47
CA ALA A 103 -6.45 14.92 -35.16
C ALA A 103 -5.44 14.82 -36.32
N ASP A 104 -4.73 13.69 -36.48
CA ASP A 104 -3.72 13.51 -37.52
C ASP A 104 -4.40 13.30 -38.88
N PRO A 105 -4.24 14.24 -39.84
CA PRO A 105 -4.90 14.16 -41.15
C PRO A 105 -4.32 13.06 -42.06
N VAL A 106 -3.24 12.38 -41.64
CA VAL A 106 -2.57 11.32 -42.38
C VAL A 106 -2.90 9.93 -41.83
N LEU A 107 -3.34 9.84 -40.57
CA LEU A 107 -3.77 8.58 -40.00
C LEU A 107 -5.16 8.23 -40.52
N PRO A 108 -5.40 6.97 -40.93
CA PRO A 108 -6.73 6.56 -41.35
C PRO A 108 -7.67 6.67 -40.14
N SER A 109 -8.60 7.61 -40.19
CA SER A 109 -9.78 7.53 -39.34
C SER A 109 -10.47 6.22 -39.70
N ASP A 110 -10.69 5.33 -38.74
CA ASP A 110 -11.60 4.17 -38.90
C ASP A 110 -13.04 4.69 -39.06
N GLY A 111 -13.29 5.38 -40.17
CA GLY A 111 -14.56 5.86 -40.65
C GLY A 111 -14.98 4.90 -41.75
N GLY A 112 -15.86 3.97 -41.38
CA GLY A 112 -16.24 2.83 -42.19
C GLY A 112 -16.78 3.19 -43.56
N GLU A 113 -16.36 2.42 -44.56
CA GLU A 113 -17.16 2.18 -45.75
C GLU A 113 -18.27 1.18 -45.39
N SER A 114 -19.36 1.69 -44.84
CA SER A 114 -20.68 1.14 -45.15
C SER A 114 -21.25 1.95 -46.31
N ASP A 115 -21.71 1.21 -47.31
CA ASP A 115 -22.62 1.54 -48.41
C ASP A 115 -22.08 2.22 -49.67
N GLY A 116 -22.18 1.48 -50.78
CA GLY A 116 -22.92 1.98 -51.94
C GLY A 116 -22.38 1.57 -53.31
N GLY A 117 -22.90 0.49 -53.90
CA GLY A 117 -22.75 0.17 -55.32
C GLY A 117 -23.00 -1.28 -55.70
#